data_AF-A0A7J7NAN6-F1
#
_entry.id   AF-A0A7J7NAN6-F1
#
_cell.length_a   1.000
_cell.length_b   1.000
_cell.length_c   1.000
_cell.angle_alpha   90.00
_cell.angle_beta   90.00
_cell.angle_gamma   90.00
#
_symmetry.space_group_name_H-M   'P 1'
#
loop_
_entity.id
_entity.type
_entity.pdbx_description
1 polymer ?
#
loop_
_entity_poly.entity_id
_entity_poly.type
_entity_poly.pdbx_seq_one_letter_code
_entity_poly.pdbx_strand_id
1 'polypeptide(L)'
;MNGQEIAVKKLSKKSRQGIHEFQNEVILIAKLQHRYLVRLLRCCIKRQTMLIYEYMPNKSLDSFIFDQAQSTLINWEKCFSIIIWIA
;
A
#
# COMPACT_ATOMS: atom_id res chain seq x y z
N MET A 1 3.40 -17.80 18.03
CA MET A 1 3.86 -16.66 17.19
C MET A 1 3.13 -16.80 15.86
N ASN A 2 2.16 -15.94 15.55
CA ASN A 2 1.12 -16.24 14.57
C ASN A 2 1.52 -16.03 13.09
N GLY A 3 2.81 -15.97 12.75
CA GLY A 3 3.30 -16.01 11.35
C GLY A 3 2.75 -14.94 10.39
N GLN A 4 2.15 -13.86 10.90
CA GLN A 4 1.51 -12.86 10.06
C GLN A 4 2.56 -12.03 9.31
N GLU A 5 2.51 -12.06 7.99
CA GLU A 5 3.35 -11.25 7.12
C GLU A 5 2.95 -9.76 7.18
N ILE A 6 3.96 -8.88 7.12
CA ILE A 6 3.78 -7.43 7.19
C ILE A 6 4.59 -6.74 6.08
N ALA A 7 4.11 -5.58 5.63
CA ALA A 7 4.87 -4.72 4.73
C ALA A 7 5.45 -3.53 5.50
N VAL A 8 6.74 -3.26 5.34
CA VAL A 8 7.44 -2.15 6.01
C VAL A 8 7.95 -1.15 4.98
N LYS A 9 7.41 0.08 5.02
CA LYS A 9 7.88 1.20 4.21
C LYS A 9 8.79 2.07 5.05
N LYS A 10 10.10 2.01 4.77
CA LYS A 10 11.12 2.84 5.43
C LYS A 10 11.32 4.13 4.65
N LEU A 11 11.19 5.27 5.33
CA LEU A 11 11.38 6.57 4.71
C LEU A 11 12.85 7.01 4.81
N SER A 12 13.33 7.59 3.71
CA SER A 12 14.70 8.12 3.65
C SER A 12 14.83 9.39 4.49
N LYS A 13 15.85 9.43 5.35
CA LYS A 13 16.18 10.60 6.19
C LYS A 13 16.55 11.85 5.39
N LYS A 14 16.95 11.69 4.13
CA LYS A 14 17.46 12.78 3.29
C LYS A 14 16.35 13.56 2.59
N SER A 15 15.10 13.09 2.65
CA SER A 15 13.98 13.73 1.98
C SER A 15 13.20 14.61 2.95
N ARG A 16 13.25 15.94 2.76
CA ARG A 16 12.34 16.88 3.44
C ARG A 16 10.87 16.60 3.07
N GLN A 17 10.63 16.17 1.83
CA GLN A 17 9.34 15.74 1.34
C GLN A 17 8.82 14.49 2.06
N GLY A 18 9.71 13.56 2.45
CA GLY A 18 9.33 12.31 3.09
C GLY A 18 8.62 12.45 4.45
N ILE A 19 8.86 13.54 5.21
CA ILE A 19 8.13 13.80 6.46
C ILE A 19 6.70 14.27 6.17
N HIS A 20 6.53 15.13 5.16
CA HIS A 20 5.20 15.61 4.76
C HIS A 20 4.36 14.49 4.14
N GLU A 21 4.96 13.68 3.26
CA GLU A 21 4.33 12.49 2.70
C GLU A 21 3.91 11.50 3.79
N PHE A 22 4.77 11.27 4.78
CA PHE A 22 4.44 10.44 5.93
C PHE A 22 3.22 10.96 6.69
N GLN A 23 3.20 12.26 7.00
CA GLN A 23 2.06 12.86 7.72
C GLN A 23 0.77 12.73 6.90
N ASN A 24 0.83 13.00 5.59
CA ASN A 24 -0.31 12.84 4.71
C ASN A 24 -0.80 11.38 4.67
N GLU A 25 0.10 10.41 4.51
CA GLU A 25 -0.24 8.99 4.44
C GLU A 25 -0.90 8.51 5.73
N VAL A 26 -0.38 8.90 6.91
CA VAL A 26 -0.99 8.57 8.21
C VAL A 26 -2.36 9.24 8.37
N ILE A 27 -2.49 10.53 8.05
CA ILE A 27 -3.75 11.27 8.19
C ILE A 27 -4.82 10.72 7.26
N LEU A 28 -4.48 10.44 6.01
CA LEU A 28 -5.41 9.93 5.01
C LEU A 28 -5.91 8.54 5.39
N ILE A 29 -5.04 7.63 5.80
CA ILE A 29 -5.46 6.27 6.21
C ILE A 29 -6.29 6.31 7.49
N ALA A 30 -5.97 7.21 8.44
CA ALA A 30 -6.78 7.38 9.64
C ALA A 30 -8.19 7.91 9.33
N LYS A 31 -8.34 8.74 8.29
CA LYS A 31 -9.63 9.30 7.85
C LYS A 31 -10.41 8.36 6.92
N LEU A 32 -9.73 7.57 6.11
CA LEU A 32 -10.31 6.71 5.07
C LEU A 32 -10.20 5.25 5.51
N GLN A 33 -11.09 4.83 6.40
CA GLN A 33 -11.23 3.42 6.75
C GLN A 33 -12.11 2.72 5.70
N HIS A 34 -11.50 2.35 4.56
CA HIS A 34 -12.18 1.63 3.50
C HIS A 34 -11.75 0.17 3.43
N ARG A 35 -12.68 -0.73 3.10
CA ARG A 35 -12.42 -2.18 3.03
C ARG A 35 -11.40 -2.60 1.96
N TYR A 36 -11.07 -1.69 1.04
CA TYR A 36 -10.08 -1.91 -0.02
C TYR A 36 -8.83 -1.03 0.11
N LEU A 37 -8.75 -0.21 1.16
CA LEU A 37 -7.53 0.50 1.47
C LEU A 37 -6.66 -0.40 2.34
N VAL A 38 -5.37 -0.49 2.02
CA VAL A 38 -4.41 -1.22 2.84
C VAL A 38 -4.39 -0.66 4.26
N ARG A 39 -4.50 -1.54 5.25
CA ARG A 39 -4.55 -1.12 6.64
C ARG A 39 -3.17 -0.79 7.18
N LEU A 40 -3.01 0.42 7.70
CA LEU A 40 -1.87 0.79 8.53
C LEU A 40 -2.01 0.12 9.89
N LEU A 41 -1.03 -0.70 10.27
CA LEU A 41 -1.00 -1.37 11.56
C LEU A 41 -0.33 -0.49 12.61
N ARG A 42 0.85 0.06 12.28
CA ARG A 42 1.67 0.88 13.19
C ARG A 42 2.54 1.85 12.41
N CYS A 43 2.99 2.92 13.07
CA CYS A 43 4.03 3.80 12.56
C CYS A 43 5.10 4.09 13.63
N CYS A 44 6.30 4.48 13.22
CA CYS A 44 7.39 4.87 14.11
C CYS A 44 8.06 6.14 13.58
N ILE A 45 8.24 7.14 14.45
CA ILE A 45 8.83 8.46 14.14
C ILE A 45 9.95 8.76 15.13
N LYS A 46 10.87 7.80 15.33
CA LYS A 46 12.05 8.01 16.19
C LYS A 46 13.26 8.35 15.31
N ARG A 47 14.32 7.54 15.42
CA ARG A 47 15.54 7.70 14.61
C ARG A 47 15.36 7.30 13.15
N GLN A 48 14.35 6.52 12.82
CA GLN A 48 13.98 6.14 11.45
C GLN A 48 12.47 6.21 11.35
N THR A 49 11.98 6.88 10.31
CA THR A 49 10.54 6.97 10.07
C THR A 49 10.10 5.76 9.25
N MET A 50 9.14 5.00 9.78
CA MET A 50 8.66 3.77 9.17
C MET A 50 7.14 3.65 9.30
N LEU A 51 6.53 3.09 8.26
CA LEU A 51 5.12 2.71 8.22
C LEU A 51 5.02 1.18 8.12
N ILE A 52 4.16 0.59 8.93
CA ILE A 52 3.95 -0.86 8.99
C ILE A 52 2.51 -1.14 8.57
N TYR A 53 2.35 -1.87 7.48
CA TYR A 53 1.08 -2.25 6.89
C TYR A 53 0.83 -3.75 7.01
N GLU A 54 -0.42 -4.15 6.86
CA GLU A 54 -0.72 -5.53 6.51
C GLU A 54 -0.11 -5.86 5.14
N TYR A 55 0.41 -7.08 5.01
CA TYR A 55 0.97 -7.52 3.74
C TYR A 55 -0.14 -7.83 2.74
N MET A 56 0.00 -7.31 1.52
CA MET A 56 -0.90 -7.59 0.40
C MET A 56 -0.22 -8.60 -0.53
N PRO A 57 -0.69 -9.87 -0.58
CA PRO A 57 0.00 -10.94 -1.29
C PRO A 57 -0.06 -10.78 -2.82
N ASN A 58 -1.06 -10.05 -3.32
CA ASN A 58 -1.33 -9.93 -4.74
C ASN A 58 -0.52 -8.83 -5.44
N LYS A 59 0.59 -8.33 -4.89
CA LYS A 59 1.38 -7.22 -5.51
C LYS A 59 0.53 -5.98 -5.86
N SER A 60 1.13 -5.02 -6.57
CA SER A 60 0.42 -3.84 -7.07
C SER A 60 -0.35 -4.15 -8.34
N LEU A 61 -1.45 -3.42 -8.56
CA LEU A 61 -2.20 -3.49 -9.82
C LEU A 61 -1.32 -3.12 -11.03
N ASP A 62 -0.42 -2.16 -10.85
CA ASP A 62 0.61 -1.76 -11.82
C ASP A 62 1.39 -2.97 -12.37
N SER A 63 1.74 -3.92 -11.49
CA SER A 63 2.44 -5.15 -11.88
C SER A 63 1.60 -6.07 -12.76
N PHE A 64 0.28 -5.96 -12.81
CA PHE A 64 -0.55 -6.74 -13.74
C PHE A 64 -0.98 -5.93 -14.96
N ILE A 65 -0.85 -4.61 -14.94
CA ILE A 65 -1.21 -3.79 -16.11
C ILE A 65 0.00 -3.64 -17.04
N PHE A 66 1.19 -3.39 -16.48
CA PHE A 66 2.36 -2.97 -17.27
C PHE A 66 3.43 -4.05 -17.44
N ASP A 67 3.42 -5.10 -16.62
CA ASP A 67 4.31 -6.25 -16.83
C ASP A 67 3.75 -7.13 -17.95
N GLN A 68 4.53 -7.30 -19.01
CA GLN A 68 4.11 -8.02 -20.22
C GLN A 68 3.81 -9.51 -19.97
N ALA A 69 4.42 -10.13 -18.96
CA ALA A 69 4.14 -11.52 -18.60
C ALA A 69 2.87 -11.61 -17.74
N GLN A 70 2.72 -10.71 -16.77
CA GLN A 70 1.59 -10.71 -15.84
C GLN A 70 0.30 -10.15 -16.46
N SER A 71 0.39 -9.31 -17.50
CA SER A 71 -0.78 -8.68 -18.14
C SER A 71 -1.74 -9.66 -18.79
N THR A 72 -1.27 -10.86 -19.10
CA THR A 72 -2.12 -11.96 -19.57
C THR A 72 -3.04 -12.53 -18.47
N LEU A 73 -2.76 -12.26 -17.19
CA LEU A 73 -3.53 -12.78 -16.05
C LEU A 73 -4.76 -11.93 -15.70
N ILE A 74 -4.83 -10.69 -16.22
CA ILE A 74 -5.92 -9.74 -16.00
C ILE A 74 -6.82 -9.70 -17.24
N ASN A 75 -8.01 -10.30 -17.14
CA ASN A 75 -9.03 -10.21 -18.18
C ASN A 75 -9.97 -9.02 -17.93
N TRP A 76 -10.80 -8.67 -18.91
CA TRP A 76 -11.70 -7.53 -18.84
C TRP A 76 -12.65 -7.59 -17.63
N GLU A 77 -13.17 -8.77 -17.29
CA GLU A 77 -14.06 -8.94 -16.13
C GLU A 77 -13.36 -8.65 -14.79
N LYS A 78 -12.10 -9.10 -14.63
CA LYS A 78 -11.28 -8.74 -13.46
C LYS A 78 -10.98 -7.25 -13.43
N CYS A 79 -10.61 -6.64 -14.57
CA CYS A 79 -10.39 -5.19 -14.65
C CYS A 79 -11.64 -4.41 -14.24
N PHE A 80 -12.80 -4.78 -14.78
CA PHE A 80 -14.08 -4.13 -14.46
C PHE A 80 -14.43 -4.26 -12.97
N SER A 81 -14.21 -5.44 -12.39
CA SER A 81 -14.38 -5.65 -10.95
C SER A 81 -13.44 -4.75 -10.16
N ILE A 82 -12.16 -4.68 -10.50
CA ILE A 82 -11.18 -3.81 -9.82
C ILE A 82 -11.60 -2.34 -9.88
N ILE A 83 -12.10 -1.87 -11.02
CA ILE A 83 -12.62 -0.50 -11.18
C ILE A 83 -13.77 -0.23 -10.22
N ILE A 84 -14.76 -1.13 -10.14
CA ILE A 84 -15.89 -1.00 -9.21
C ILE A 84 -15.41 -1.01 -7.75
N TRP A 85 -14.35 -1.75 -7.44
CA TRP A 85 -13.84 -1.85 -6.08
C TRP A 85 -13.05 -0.60 -5.69
N ILE A 86 -12.45 0.12 -6.65
CA ILE A 86 -11.70 1.36 -6.37
C ILE A 86 -12.64 2.58 -6.29
N ALA A 87 -13.71 2.60 -7.07
CA ALA A 87 -14.70 3.69 -7.13
C ALA A 87 -15.48 3.87 -5.82
#